data_AF-A0A2N3FL16-F1
#
_entry.id   AF-A0A2N3FL16-F1
#
_cell.length_a   1.000
_cell.length_b   1.000
_cell.length_c   1.000
_cell.angle_alpha   90.00
_cell.angle_beta   90.00
_cell.angle_gamma   90.00
#
_symmetry.space_group_name_H-M   'P 1'
#
loop_
_entity.id
_entity.type
_entity.pdbx_description
1 polymer ?
#
loop_
_entity_poly.entity_id
_entity_poly.type
_entity_poly.pdbx_seq_one_letter_code
_entity_poly.pdbx_strand_id
1 'polypeptide(L)'
;MRSLIRRDDGGVAVTVAILIVVLVLFAALAVDVGYLLSVRRQLQTAADAAALAGCRVLADGGSHAAALGEAESFAAQNASKPADGLVMLGDPPDTEVTDKYVQVTVEKESPLFFARVLGLQTTPVQASARAQVAYLTGMRGMVPWSVPVVHASRVSVQIAGGSEVWLDDRGGGLWQGTIVAPSARSLAGYRLDVTAYNSQTTYPDGTSSYPNGVPELVSGAAAVFVPPVDCPVEDVYLDRYVVTAGSGAAVRLYVRAVEQPDARFNGKNFKLVAVDGQPNLWSAVLNVPAVDNLWVSFPVDVSVGKTTVTDAATLLVRRSTYPIADVALARYVAGPGEAITVSVQLNDYVYGNEYELKVVGGAGEVGNFCAIDLASLRHPPNWLDPQDPPEYDITSDPGYEPPAYYHYLADEFPFIVHIGDTVWTEPGTLSGPSTDKALDDRFAGDVLTFAQWEALGRPGTSRVVYVPVVEKMQITTGRTPMRVVSLAAFFIEPDSNPAKDKIVGRFIEYVSPSDAVSDVPPDGLYVLTIRLVAPE
;
A
#
# COMPACT_ATOMS: atom_id res chain seq x y z
N MET A 1 18.87 85.11 53.42
CA MET A 1 17.92 84.57 52.44
C MET A 1 18.35 83.14 52.09
N ARG A 2 17.86 82.14 52.83
CA ARG A 2 18.06 80.71 52.54
C ARG A 2 16.66 80.16 52.25
N SER A 3 16.31 79.97 50.99
CA SER A 3 15.06 79.30 50.63
C SER A 3 15.22 77.80 50.83
N LEU A 4 14.30 77.24 51.62
CA LEU A 4 14.09 75.81 51.77
C LEU A 4 13.54 75.26 50.46
N ILE A 5 14.37 74.53 49.71
CA ILE A 5 13.88 73.62 48.67
C ILE A 5 13.33 72.39 49.42
N ARG A 6 12.00 72.32 49.51
CA ARG A 6 11.26 71.15 49.95
C ARG A 6 11.49 70.07 48.88
N ARG A 7 12.16 68.97 49.24
CA ARG A 7 12.42 67.83 48.35
C ARG A 7 11.29 66.80 48.52
N ASP A 8 10.67 66.41 47.42
CA ASP A 8 9.62 65.38 47.33
C ASP A 8 10.19 63.94 47.31
N ASP A 9 11.39 63.73 47.84
CA ASP A 9 12.14 62.44 47.75
C ASP A 9 11.50 61.30 48.58
N GLY A 10 10.63 61.62 49.53
CA GLY A 10 9.92 60.61 50.35
C GLY A 10 8.71 59.98 49.66
N GLY A 11 7.97 60.74 48.85
CA GLY A 11 6.77 60.26 48.16
C GLY A 11 7.10 59.31 47.02
N VAL A 12 8.18 59.59 46.28
CA VAL A 12 8.69 58.73 45.21
C VAL A 12 9.12 57.38 45.77
N ALA A 13 9.82 57.35 46.91
CA ALA A 13 10.24 56.10 47.55
C ALA A 13 9.06 55.22 47.95
N VAL A 14 7.97 55.81 48.47
CA VAL A 14 6.74 55.08 48.84
C VAL A 14 6.03 54.53 47.59
N THR A 15 5.87 55.34 46.54
CA THR A 15 5.24 54.90 45.29
C THR A 15 6.04 53.80 44.61
N VAL A 16 7.38 53.92 44.57
CA VAL A 16 8.28 52.89 44.01
C VAL A 16 8.20 51.61 44.84
N ALA A 17 8.17 51.69 46.18
CA ALA A 17 8.02 50.51 47.03
C ALA A 17 6.69 49.77 46.75
N ILE A 18 5.58 50.50 46.61
CA ILE A 18 4.28 49.91 46.26
C ILE A 18 4.32 49.30 44.86
N LEU A 19 4.90 49.99 43.88
CA LEU A 19 5.01 49.48 42.51
C LEU A 19 5.87 48.22 42.42
N ILE A 20 6.97 48.13 43.17
CA ILE A 20 7.80 46.91 43.22
C ILE A 20 7.00 45.75 43.77
N VAL A 21 6.20 45.94 44.83
CA VAL A 21 5.33 44.90 45.37
C VAL A 21 4.31 44.44 44.32
N VAL A 22 3.67 45.38 43.63
CA VAL A 22 2.70 45.06 42.56
C VAL A 22 3.37 44.32 41.40
N LEU A 23 4.56 44.74 40.97
CA LEU A 23 5.32 44.06 39.90
C LEU A 23 5.75 42.66 40.31
N VAL A 24 6.17 42.45 41.56
CA VAL A 24 6.50 41.13 42.10
C VAL A 24 5.26 40.23 42.14
N LEU A 25 4.09 40.76 42.52
CA LEU A 25 2.82 40.00 42.50
C LEU A 25 2.41 39.60 41.07
N PHE A 26 2.61 40.46 40.08
CA PHE A 26 2.35 40.11 38.68
C PHE A 26 3.36 39.07 38.15
N ALA A 27 4.64 39.19 38.49
CA ALA A 27 5.65 38.19 38.13
C ALA A 27 5.35 36.83 38.77
N ALA A 28 4.93 36.85 40.03
CA ALA A 28 4.47 35.68 40.77
C ALA A 28 3.28 34.99 40.09
N LEU A 29 2.24 35.75 39.73
CA LEU A 29 1.09 35.24 38.99
C LEU A 29 1.50 34.65 37.63
N ALA A 30 2.41 35.32 36.91
CA ALA A 30 2.90 34.84 35.62
C ALA A 30 3.63 33.49 35.75
N VAL A 31 4.37 33.27 36.84
CA VAL A 31 5.05 31.98 37.10
C VAL A 31 4.02 30.88 37.41
N ASP A 32 3.04 31.13 38.28
CA ASP A 32 2.00 30.15 38.62
C ASP A 32 1.20 29.75 37.37
N VAL A 33 0.70 30.74 36.61
CA VAL A 33 -0.06 30.48 35.37
C VAL A 33 0.80 29.80 34.32
N GLY A 34 2.04 30.26 34.12
CA GLY A 34 2.97 29.66 33.16
C GLY A 34 3.26 28.19 33.47
N TYR A 35 3.44 27.86 34.75
CA TYR A 35 3.60 26.48 35.19
C TYR A 35 2.34 25.64 34.93
N LEU A 36 1.14 26.12 35.31
CA LEU A 36 -0.11 25.40 35.08
C LEU A 36 -0.40 25.17 33.59
N LEU A 37 -0.10 26.14 32.73
CA LEU A 37 -0.25 25.98 31.27
C LEU A 37 0.72 24.92 30.72
N SER A 38 1.95 24.86 31.25
CA SER A 38 2.91 23.82 30.90
C SER A 38 2.46 22.43 31.36
N VAL A 39 1.91 22.32 32.58
CA VAL A 39 1.28 21.09 33.09
C VAL A 39 0.11 20.68 32.19
N ARG A 40 -0.80 21.60 31.89
CA ARG A 40 -1.97 21.32 31.05
C ARG A 40 -1.59 20.82 29.66
N ARG A 41 -0.57 21.42 29.03
CA ARG A 41 -0.07 20.95 27.73
C ARG A 41 0.47 19.52 27.81
N GLN A 42 1.24 19.19 28.85
CA GLN A 42 1.77 17.84 29.03
C GLN A 42 0.66 16.83 29.35
N LEU A 43 -0.35 17.21 30.16
CA LEU A 43 -1.53 16.39 30.41
C LEU A 43 -2.34 16.15 29.12
N GLN A 44 -2.48 17.16 28.26
CA GLN A 44 -3.14 16.99 26.97
C GLN A 44 -2.39 15.97 26.10
N THR A 45 -1.06 16.07 26.00
CA THR A 45 -0.26 15.07 25.27
C THR A 45 -0.45 13.66 25.84
N ALA A 46 -0.53 13.51 27.17
CA ALA A 46 -0.81 12.22 27.79
C ALA A 46 -2.23 11.70 27.50
N ALA A 47 -3.24 12.57 27.55
CA ALA A 47 -4.63 12.22 27.22
C ALA A 47 -4.78 11.81 25.75
N ASP A 48 -4.20 12.59 24.82
CA ASP A 48 -4.24 12.33 23.38
C ASP A 48 -3.59 10.98 23.06
N ALA A 49 -2.41 10.72 23.63
CA ALA A 49 -1.69 9.46 23.45
C ALA A 49 -2.48 8.27 24.02
N ALA A 50 -3.08 8.42 25.20
CA ALA A 50 -3.89 7.38 25.83
C ALA A 50 -5.17 7.08 25.03
N ALA A 51 -5.88 8.10 24.58
CA ALA A 51 -7.10 7.95 23.79
C ALA A 51 -6.80 7.27 22.44
N LEU A 52 -5.74 7.71 21.73
CA LEU A 52 -5.33 7.08 20.47
C LEU A 52 -4.88 5.63 20.66
N ALA A 53 -4.12 5.33 21.72
CA ALA A 53 -3.65 3.98 22.00
C ALA A 53 -4.82 3.02 22.32
N GLY A 54 -5.76 3.43 23.17
CA GLY A 54 -6.95 2.64 23.44
C GLY A 54 -7.82 2.45 22.19
N CYS A 55 -7.99 3.50 21.38
CA CYS A 55 -8.79 3.44 20.15
C CYS A 55 -8.15 2.54 19.09
N ARG A 56 -6.81 2.49 19.02
CA ARG A 56 -6.08 1.53 18.17
C ARG A 56 -6.44 0.09 18.51
N VAL A 57 -6.47 -0.27 19.80
CA VAL A 57 -6.85 -1.62 20.24
C VAL A 57 -8.26 -1.98 19.80
N LEU A 58 -9.20 -1.02 19.81
CA LEU A 58 -10.55 -1.25 19.29
C LEU A 58 -10.57 -1.44 17.77
N ALA A 59 -9.80 -0.63 17.04
CA ALA A 59 -9.70 -0.75 15.58
C ALA A 59 -9.12 -2.11 15.15
N ASP A 60 -8.20 -2.67 15.96
CA ASP A 60 -7.62 -4.01 15.76
C ASP A 60 -8.56 -5.14 16.28
N GLY A 61 -9.80 -4.84 16.68
CA GLY A 61 -10.79 -5.82 17.13
C GLY A 61 -10.61 -6.31 18.58
N GLY A 62 -9.83 -5.61 19.39
CA GLY A 62 -9.60 -5.90 20.80
C GLY A 62 -10.80 -5.64 21.71
N SER A 63 -10.77 -6.19 22.92
CA SER A 63 -11.83 -5.96 23.91
C SER A 63 -11.76 -4.57 24.55
N HIS A 64 -12.89 -4.06 25.05
CA HIS A 64 -12.95 -2.80 25.81
C HIS A 64 -11.97 -2.75 26.99
N ALA A 65 -11.78 -3.88 27.69
CA ALA A 65 -10.83 -3.99 28.79
C ALA A 65 -9.37 -3.89 28.32
N ALA A 66 -9.06 -4.43 27.14
CA ALA A 66 -7.73 -4.30 26.55
C ALA A 66 -7.46 -2.86 26.11
N ALA A 67 -8.46 -2.19 25.52
CA ALA A 67 -8.37 -0.78 25.14
C ALA A 67 -8.12 0.14 26.36
N LEU A 68 -8.82 -0.09 27.48
CA LEU A 68 -8.57 0.61 28.74
C LEU A 68 -7.15 0.37 29.26
N GLY A 69 -6.71 -0.88 29.32
CA GLY A 69 -5.36 -1.22 29.79
C GLY A 69 -4.25 -0.59 28.95
N GLU A 70 -4.45 -0.50 27.63
CA GLU A 70 -3.50 0.16 26.73
C GLU A 70 -3.49 1.68 26.92
N ALA A 71 -4.67 2.30 27.08
CA ALA A 71 -4.78 3.72 27.37
C ALA A 71 -4.08 4.10 28.70
N GLU A 72 -4.25 3.29 29.74
CA GLU A 72 -3.56 3.46 31.03
C GLU A 72 -2.04 3.37 30.87
N SER A 73 -1.55 2.38 30.10
CA SER A 73 -0.11 2.22 29.81
C SER A 73 0.46 3.46 29.12
N PHE A 74 -0.23 3.99 28.10
CA PHE A 74 0.21 5.19 27.38
C PHE A 74 0.12 6.46 28.23
N ALA A 75 -0.91 6.61 29.07
CA ALA A 75 -0.99 7.70 30.03
C ALA A 75 0.21 7.68 31.00
N ALA A 76 0.54 6.50 31.54
CA ALA A 76 1.65 6.31 32.46
C ALA A 76 3.02 6.58 31.80
N GLN A 77 3.21 6.16 30.55
CA GLN A 77 4.44 6.45 29.79
C GLN A 77 4.64 7.95 29.54
N ASN A 78 3.55 8.72 29.45
CA ASN A 78 3.58 10.17 29.25
C ASN A 78 3.62 10.98 30.56
N ALA A 79 3.68 10.31 31.72
CA ALA A 79 3.77 10.91 33.06
C ALA A 79 5.16 11.47 33.38
N SER A 80 5.69 12.30 32.49
CA SER A 80 6.97 13.00 32.65
C SER A 80 6.75 14.44 33.12
N LYS A 81 7.78 15.06 33.72
CA LYS A 81 7.70 16.46 34.19
C LYS A 81 7.30 17.38 33.02
N PRO A 82 6.37 18.33 33.22
CA PRO A 82 5.81 18.77 34.50
C PRO A 82 4.53 18.01 34.93
N ALA A 83 4.12 16.93 34.25
CA ALA A 83 2.95 16.12 34.58
C ALA A 83 3.28 14.81 35.33
N ASP A 84 4.43 14.75 36.01
CA ASP A 84 4.76 13.62 36.89
C ASP A 84 3.69 13.43 37.98
N GLY A 85 3.28 12.18 38.22
CA GLY A 85 2.20 11.87 39.15
C GLY A 85 0.78 12.13 38.62
N LEU A 86 0.60 12.28 37.30
CA LEU A 86 -0.74 12.24 36.70
C LEU A 86 -1.44 10.92 37.02
N VAL A 87 -2.77 10.98 37.08
CA VAL A 87 -3.65 9.82 37.19
C VAL A 87 -4.68 9.86 36.06
N MET A 88 -5.04 8.70 35.53
CA MET A 88 -6.17 8.56 34.62
C MET A 88 -7.44 8.43 35.48
N LEU A 89 -8.41 9.30 35.26
CA LEU A 89 -9.69 9.24 35.96
C LEU A 89 -10.49 8.04 35.44
N GLY A 90 -11.16 7.32 36.33
CA GLY A 90 -11.99 6.16 35.97
C GLY A 90 -13.44 6.54 35.69
N ASP A 91 -14.15 5.63 35.02
CA ASP A 91 -15.59 5.66 34.74
C ASP A 91 -16.09 6.81 33.83
N PRO A 92 -17.21 6.61 33.09
CA PRO A 92 -17.83 7.67 32.32
C PRO A 92 -18.39 8.80 33.22
N PRO A 93 -18.30 10.07 32.80
CA PRO A 93 -17.86 10.55 31.48
C PRO A 93 -16.35 10.80 31.37
N ASP A 94 -15.58 10.65 32.46
CA ASP A 94 -14.16 11.01 32.47
C ASP A 94 -13.34 10.06 31.60
N THR A 95 -13.57 8.76 31.72
CA THR A 95 -13.02 7.73 30.84
C THR A 95 -14.12 6.79 30.37
N GLU A 96 -14.26 6.69 29.05
CA GLU A 96 -15.29 5.85 28.43
C GLU A 96 -14.73 5.15 27.19
N VAL A 97 -15.01 3.85 27.08
CA VAL A 97 -14.70 3.05 25.90
C VAL A 97 -16.01 2.53 25.35
N THR A 98 -16.25 2.79 24.07
CA THR A 98 -17.39 2.27 23.31
C THR A 98 -16.89 1.59 22.04
N ASP A 99 -17.79 0.97 21.27
CA ASP A 99 -17.45 0.41 19.95
C ASP A 99 -16.97 1.48 18.93
N LYS A 100 -17.15 2.77 19.23
CA LYS A 100 -16.86 3.87 18.28
C LYS A 100 -15.73 4.79 18.72
N TYR A 101 -15.58 5.00 20.03
CA TYR A 101 -14.62 5.95 20.57
C TYR A 101 -14.05 5.52 21.92
N VAL A 102 -12.88 6.09 22.22
CA VAL A 102 -12.22 6.05 23.52
C VAL A 102 -12.02 7.48 24.00
N GLN A 103 -12.63 7.82 25.13
CA GLN A 103 -12.40 9.06 25.85
C GLN A 103 -11.54 8.79 27.08
N VAL A 104 -10.51 9.62 27.28
CA VAL A 104 -9.61 9.55 28.43
C VAL A 104 -9.49 10.93 29.05
N THR A 105 -9.66 11.00 30.36
CA THR A 105 -9.35 12.19 31.16
C THR A 105 -8.23 11.88 32.13
N VAL A 106 -7.20 12.72 32.12
CA VAL A 106 -6.09 12.66 33.07
C VAL A 106 -6.08 13.88 33.97
N GLU A 107 -5.69 13.68 35.23
CA GLU A 107 -5.64 14.70 36.25
C GLU A 107 -4.28 14.72 36.95
N LYS A 108 -3.82 15.92 37.33
CA LYS A 108 -2.73 16.09 38.29
C LYS A 108 -3.01 17.21 39.28
N GLU A 109 -2.81 16.92 40.56
CA GLU A 109 -2.66 17.93 41.61
C GLU A 109 -1.35 18.69 41.46
N SER A 110 -1.44 19.96 41.05
CA SER A 110 -0.28 20.79 40.75
C SER A 110 -0.04 21.82 41.84
N PRO A 111 1.20 21.94 42.37
CA PRO A 111 1.52 22.97 43.35
C PRO A 111 1.40 24.36 42.72
N LEU A 112 0.83 25.29 43.48
CA LEU A 112 0.97 26.71 43.20
C LEU A 112 2.21 27.21 43.95
N PHE A 113 2.95 28.17 43.43
CA PHE A 113 4.14 28.72 44.09
C PHE A 113 3.78 29.95 44.91
N PHE A 114 3.13 30.94 44.29
CA PHE A 114 2.86 32.23 44.91
C PHE A 114 1.43 32.36 45.44
N ALA A 115 0.46 31.70 44.80
CA ALA A 115 -0.92 31.63 45.31
C ALA A 115 -1.02 30.92 46.68
N ARG A 116 0.05 30.24 47.13
CA ARG A 116 0.19 29.74 48.52
C ARG A 116 0.04 30.83 49.58
N VAL A 117 0.46 32.06 49.28
CA VAL A 117 0.30 33.21 50.18
C VAL A 117 -1.18 33.53 50.42
N LEU A 118 -2.06 33.15 49.48
CA LEU A 118 -3.51 33.30 49.58
C LEU A 118 -4.20 32.04 50.16
N GLY A 119 -3.44 31.05 50.63
CA GLY A 119 -3.96 29.81 51.19
C GLY A 119 -4.21 28.69 50.18
N LEU A 120 -3.96 28.91 48.89
CA LEU A 120 -4.12 27.89 47.84
C LEU A 120 -2.81 27.11 47.66
N GLN A 121 -2.77 25.86 48.10
CA GLN A 121 -1.54 25.05 48.08
C GLN A 121 -1.35 24.30 46.76
N THR A 122 -2.42 23.72 46.24
CA THR A 122 -2.48 22.98 44.98
C THR A 122 -3.74 23.34 44.21
N THR A 123 -3.77 23.00 42.94
CA THR A 123 -4.98 23.00 42.12
C THR A 123 -4.98 21.74 41.24
N PRO A 124 -6.14 21.08 41.07
CA PRO A 124 -6.26 20.04 40.06
C PRO A 124 -6.14 20.69 38.68
N VAL A 125 -5.36 20.07 37.81
CA VAL A 125 -5.30 20.37 36.38
C VAL A 125 -5.73 19.11 35.65
N GLN A 126 -6.74 19.24 34.80
CA GLN A 126 -7.27 18.14 34.01
C GLN A 126 -7.06 18.41 32.51
N ALA A 127 -6.93 17.34 31.76
CA ALA A 127 -7.02 17.34 30.31
C ALA A 127 -7.78 16.09 29.85
N SER A 128 -8.63 16.27 28.83
CA SER A 128 -9.42 15.19 28.26
C SER A 128 -9.15 15.10 26.76
N ALA A 129 -9.18 13.88 26.24
CA ALA A 129 -9.08 13.60 24.82
C ALA A 129 -10.06 12.50 24.44
N ARG A 130 -10.62 12.58 23.24
CA ARG A 130 -11.47 11.54 22.66
C ARG A 130 -10.87 11.14 21.32
N ALA A 131 -10.70 9.84 21.10
CA ALA A 131 -10.29 9.26 19.82
C ALA A 131 -11.42 8.36 19.29
N GLN A 132 -11.60 8.32 17.97
CA GLN A 132 -12.60 7.46 17.32
C GLN A 132 -12.04 6.69 16.14
N VAL A 133 -12.64 5.54 15.83
CA VAL A 133 -12.35 4.76 14.63
C VAL A 133 -13.09 5.36 13.44
N ALA A 134 -12.39 5.54 12.32
CA ALA A 134 -12.93 6.09 11.07
C ALA A 134 -12.29 5.40 9.85
N TYR A 135 -12.78 5.73 8.65
CA TYR A 135 -12.22 5.23 7.39
C TYR A 135 -11.23 6.23 6.82
N LEU A 136 -10.04 5.75 6.47
CA LEU A 136 -8.98 6.57 5.91
C LEU A 136 -9.39 7.08 4.52
N THR A 137 -9.30 8.39 4.29
CA THR A 137 -9.53 9.01 2.97
C THR A 137 -8.32 9.77 2.44
N GLY A 138 -7.29 9.98 3.27
CA GLY A 138 -5.99 10.49 2.85
C GLY A 138 -4.95 10.34 3.94
N MET A 139 -3.66 10.39 3.60
CA MET A 139 -2.57 10.36 4.59
C MET A 139 -1.30 11.05 4.08
N ARG A 140 -0.50 11.59 5.01
CA ARG A 140 0.85 12.14 4.73
C ARG A 140 1.91 11.05 4.72
N GLY A 141 3.12 11.37 4.27
CA GLY A 141 4.25 10.45 4.40
C GLY A 141 4.22 9.24 3.49
N MET A 142 3.46 9.33 2.39
CA MET A 142 3.52 8.34 1.32
C MET A 142 4.94 8.25 0.76
N VAL A 143 5.45 7.04 0.61
CA VAL A 143 6.67 6.82 -0.18
C VAL A 143 6.32 6.89 -1.68
N PRO A 144 7.29 7.21 -2.55
CA PRO A 144 7.04 7.35 -3.99
C PRO A 144 6.94 5.99 -4.71
N TRP A 145 6.24 5.03 -4.10
CA TRP A 145 5.88 3.74 -4.67
C TRP A 145 4.37 3.60 -4.62
N SER A 146 3.78 2.91 -5.58
CA SER A 146 2.34 2.62 -5.57
C SER A 146 2.10 1.12 -5.70
N VAL A 147 0.86 0.66 -5.66
CA VAL A 147 0.53 -0.76 -5.87
C VAL A 147 -0.60 -0.86 -6.87
N PRO A 148 -0.39 -1.44 -8.05
CA PRO A 148 -1.46 -1.57 -9.02
C PRO A 148 -2.48 -2.60 -8.54
N VAL A 149 -3.75 -2.24 -8.62
CA VAL A 149 -4.89 -3.16 -8.60
C VAL A 149 -5.70 -2.98 -9.87
N VAL A 150 -6.58 -3.94 -10.13
CA VAL A 150 -7.64 -3.79 -11.13
C VAL A 150 -8.93 -4.25 -10.47
N HIS A 151 -9.76 -3.30 -10.05
CA HIS A 151 -11.16 -3.54 -9.74
C HIS A 151 -11.91 -3.78 -11.04
N ALA A 152 -11.77 -4.99 -11.55
CA ALA A 152 -12.30 -5.32 -12.85
C ALA A 152 -13.82 -5.16 -12.83
N SER A 153 -14.33 -4.27 -13.67
CA SER A 153 -15.76 -4.18 -13.96
C SER A 153 -16.16 -5.20 -15.03
N ARG A 154 -15.20 -5.59 -15.88
CA ARG A 154 -15.35 -6.55 -16.97
C ARG A 154 -14.04 -7.28 -17.21
N VAL A 155 -14.13 -8.53 -17.66
CA VAL A 155 -12.99 -9.30 -18.15
C VAL A 155 -13.36 -9.93 -19.49
N SER A 156 -12.47 -9.83 -20.46
CA SER A 156 -12.61 -10.48 -21.78
C SER A 156 -11.41 -11.37 -22.08
N VAL A 157 -11.64 -12.32 -22.97
CA VAL A 157 -10.59 -13.13 -23.57
C VAL A 157 -10.72 -13.12 -25.08
N GLN A 158 -9.60 -13.26 -25.77
CA GLN A 158 -9.57 -13.33 -27.23
C GLN A 158 -8.61 -14.44 -27.65
N ILE A 159 -9.09 -15.40 -28.43
CA ILE A 159 -8.25 -16.47 -28.97
C ILE A 159 -7.89 -16.18 -30.43
N ALA A 160 -6.60 -16.26 -30.76
CA ALA A 160 -6.06 -16.10 -32.11
C ALA A 160 -6.47 -14.79 -32.81
N GLY A 161 -6.65 -13.69 -32.06
CA GLY A 161 -7.15 -12.42 -32.62
C GLY A 161 -8.61 -12.49 -33.13
N GLY A 162 -9.38 -13.51 -32.70
CA GLY A 162 -10.79 -13.70 -33.03
C GLY A 162 -11.72 -12.71 -32.33
N SER A 163 -12.99 -13.05 -32.14
CA SER A 163 -13.91 -12.18 -31.39
C SER A 163 -13.62 -12.21 -29.89
N GLU A 164 -13.78 -11.06 -29.23
CA GLU A 164 -13.75 -10.99 -27.77
C GLU A 164 -14.91 -11.79 -27.16
N VAL A 165 -14.59 -12.55 -26.10
CA VAL A 165 -15.56 -13.28 -25.28
C VAL A 165 -15.54 -12.68 -23.89
N TRP A 166 -16.68 -12.18 -23.43
CA TRP A 166 -16.85 -11.63 -22.08
C TRP A 166 -17.04 -12.77 -21.07
N LEU A 167 -16.34 -12.67 -19.94
CA LEU A 167 -16.45 -13.62 -18.83
C LEU A 167 -17.49 -13.15 -17.81
N ASP A 168 -18.08 -14.10 -17.10
CA ASP A 168 -18.97 -13.84 -15.97
C ASP A 168 -18.17 -13.76 -14.66
N ASP A 169 -18.48 -12.77 -13.82
CA ASP A 169 -17.98 -12.70 -12.44
C ASP A 169 -18.58 -13.84 -11.60
N ARG A 170 -17.72 -14.58 -10.89
CA ARG A 170 -18.08 -15.67 -9.98
C ARG A 170 -17.84 -15.30 -8.51
N GLY A 171 -17.39 -14.08 -8.23
CA GLY A 171 -17.01 -13.60 -6.90
C GLY A 171 -15.57 -13.96 -6.53
N GLY A 172 -15.00 -13.23 -5.56
CA GLY A 172 -13.63 -13.47 -5.07
C GLY A 172 -12.55 -13.29 -6.15
N GLY A 173 -12.78 -12.38 -7.11
CA GLY A 173 -11.85 -12.13 -8.21
C GLY A 173 -11.83 -13.20 -9.31
N LEU A 174 -12.69 -14.22 -9.25
CA LEU A 174 -12.77 -15.28 -10.25
C LEU A 174 -13.74 -14.90 -11.38
N TRP A 175 -13.24 -14.93 -12.62
CA TRP A 175 -14.02 -14.71 -13.83
C TRP A 175 -14.02 -15.96 -14.69
N GLN A 176 -15.18 -16.38 -15.19
CA GLN A 176 -15.30 -17.61 -15.98
C GLN A 176 -16.21 -17.45 -17.19
N GLY A 177 -15.85 -18.13 -18.28
CA GLY A 177 -16.64 -18.15 -19.50
C GLY A 177 -16.29 -19.35 -20.37
N THR A 178 -16.88 -19.39 -21.55
CA THR A 178 -16.62 -20.45 -22.54
C THR A 178 -16.14 -19.84 -23.84
N ILE A 179 -14.98 -20.28 -24.29
CA ILE A 179 -14.45 -19.97 -25.62
C ILE A 179 -14.68 -21.16 -26.56
N VAL A 180 -14.58 -20.92 -27.87
CA VAL A 180 -14.62 -21.96 -28.89
C VAL A 180 -13.23 -22.10 -29.50
N ALA A 181 -12.68 -23.31 -29.47
CA ALA A 181 -11.41 -23.61 -30.10
C ALA A 181 -11.47 -23.34 -31.61
N PRO A 182 -10.42 -22.79 -32.23
CA PRO A 182 -10.40 -22.55 -33.67
C PRO A 182 -10.70 -23.82 -34.48
N SER A 183 -11.51 -23.69 -35.54
CA SER A 183 -11.84 -24.83 -36.42
C SER A 183 -10.67 -25.28 -37.29
N ALA A 184 -9.66 -24.42 -37.47
CA ALA A 184 -8.45 -24.76 -38.19
C ALA A 184 -7.53 -25.61 -37.31
N ARG A 185 -7.07 -26.74 -37.85
CA ARG A 185 -6.02 -27.55 -37.23
C ARG A 185 -4.67 -26.96 -37.59
N SER A 186 -3.74 -26.94 -36.65
CA SER A 186 -2.45 -26.26 -36.81
C SER A 186 -1.36 -26.99 -36.02
N LEU A 187 -0.12 -26.94 -36.51
CA LEU A 187 1.07 -27.32 -35.72
C LEU A 187 1.59 -26.14 -34.87
N ALA A 188 0.81 -25.07 -34.75
CA ALA A 188 1.07 -23.97 -33.85
C ALA A 188 -0.12 -23.79 -32.91
N GLY A 189 0.14 -23.61 -31.62
CA GLY A 189 -0.87 -23.25 -30.63
C GLY A 189 -1.50 -21.90 -30.94
N TYR A 190 -2.80 -21.81 -30.67
CA TYR A 190 -3.57 -20.58 -30.78
C TYR A 190 -3.48 -19.82 -29.46
N ARG A 191 -2.78 -18.69 -29.47
CA ARG A 191 -2.64 -17.84 -28.29
C ARG A 191 -3.98 -17.29 -27.83
N LEU A 192 -4.14 -17.23 -26.52
CA LEU A 192 -5.26 -16.62 -25.84
C LEU A 192 -4.74 -15.39 -25.08
N ASP A 193 -5.31 -14.25 -25.43
CA ASP A 193 -5.11 -12.97 -24.75
C ASP A 193 -6.20 -12.79 -23.69
N VAL A 194 -5.86 -12.16 -22.57
CA VAL A 194 -6.79 -11.82 -21.48
C VAL A 194 -6.74 -10.32 -21.26
N THR A 195 -7.90 -9.67 -21.16
CA THR A 195 -8.00 -8.25 -20.82
C THR A 195 -8.93 -8.05 -19.63
N ALA A 196 -8.42 -7.48 -18.54
CA ALA A 196 -9.24 -7.00 -17.43
C ALA A 196 -9.45 -5.49 -17.57
N TYR A 197 -10.68 -5.00 -17.38
CA TYR A 197 -11.00 -3.58 -17.51
C TYR A 197 -11.43 -3.04 -16.15
N ASN A 198 -10.81 -1.96 -15.68
CA ASN A 198 -11.28 -1.30 -14.45
C ASN A 198 -12.65 -0.62 -14.65
N SER A 199 -13.18 0.06 -13.64
CA SER A 199 -14.49 0.72 -13.74
C SER A 199 -14.45 2.10 -14.40
N GLN A 200 -13.30 2.57 -14.87
CA GLN A 200 -13.12 3.95 -15.34
C GLN A 200 -13.54 4.08 -16.81
N THR A 201 -14.82 4.37 -17.04
CA THR A 201 -15.40 4.49 -18.38
C THR A 201 -15.57 5.91 -18.88
N THR A 202 -15.42 6.91 -18.01
CA THR A 202 -15.70 8.33 -18.32
C THR A 202 -14.49 9.19 -17.97
N TYR A 203 -13.92 9.83 -18.99
CA TYR A 203 -13.17 11.07 -18.82
C TYR A 203 -14.18 12.23 -18.85
N PRO A 204 -14.06 13.27 -18.01
CA PRO A 204 -15.03 14.35 -17.90
C PRO A 204 -15.03 15.30 -19.09
N ASP A 205 -14.05 15.22 -20.00
CA ASP A 205 -14.15 15.84 -21.33
C ASP A 205 -15.19 15.14 -22.24
N GLY A 206 -15.80 14.05 -21.76
CA GLY A 206 -16.81 13.26 -22.48
C GLY A 206 -16.20 12.29 -23.50
N THR A 207 -14.87 12.18 -23.58
CA THR A 207 -14.17 11.31 -24.52
C THR A 207 -13.39 10.23 -23.79
N SER A 208 -13.99 9.06 -23.65
CA SER A 208 -13.21 7.88 -23.24
C SER A 208 -12.80 7.09 -24.47
N SER A 209 -11.48 6.89 -24.65
CA SER A 209 -10.97 5.86 -25.56
C SER A 209 -11.25 4.43 -25.07
N TYR A 210 -11.83 4.32 -23.86
CA TYR A 210 -12.00 3.11 -23.07
C TYR A 210 -13.46 2.95 -22.62
N PRO A 211 -14.41 2.68 -23.53
CA PRO A 211 -15.84 2.58 -23.20
C PRO A 211 -16.16 1.44 -22.21
N ASN A 212 -15.26 0.46 -22.08
CA ASN A 212 -15.40 -0.69 -21.20
C ASN A 212 -14.57 -0.58 -19.91
N GLY A 213 -13.86 0.54 -19.70
CA GLY A 213 -12.83 0.67 -18.66
C GLY A 213 -11.42 0.67 -19.24
N VAL A 214 -10.45 1.16 -18.47
CA VAL A 214 -9.03 1.17 -18.88
C VAL A 214 -8.52 -0.27 -18.86
N PRO A 215 -7.97 -0.78 -19.98
CA PRO A 215 -7.62 -2.19 -20.07
C PRO A 215 -6.27 -2.51 -19.40
N GLU A 216 -6.19 -3.72 -18.85
CA GLU A 216 -4.97 -4.40 -18.43
C GLU A 216 -4.87 -5.68 -19.26
N LEU A 217 -3.99 -5.68 -20.26
CA LEU A 217 -3.86 -6.75 -21.24
C LEU A 217 -2.69 -7.69 -20.91
N VAL A 218 -2.96 -8.98 -20.86
CA VAL A 218 -1.95 -10.05 -20.89
C VAL A 218 -2.03 -10.74 -22.23
N SER A 219 -1.09 -10.42 -23.13
CA SER A 219 -1.02 -11.10 -24.42
C SER A 219 -0.36 -12.47 -24.30
N GLY A 220 -0.93 -13.48 -24.95
CA GLY A 220 -0.45 -14.86 -24.89
C GLY A 220 -0.46 -15.40 -23.46
N ALA A 221 -1.51 -15.11 -22.70
CA ALA A 221 -1.69 -15.62 -21.33
C ALA A 221 -1.79 -17.14 -21.28
N ALA A 222 -2.32 -17.76 -22.34
CA ALA A 222 -2.36 -19.21 -22.54
C ALA A 222 -2.31 -19.54 -24.04
N ALA A 223 -2.28 -20.83 -24.38
CA ALA A 223 -2.45 -21.32 -25.74
C ALA A 223 -3.37 -22.55 -25.78
N VAL A 224 -4.18 -22.64 -26.84
CA VAL A 224 -4.98 -23.81 -27.18
C VAL A 224 -4.37 -24.49 -28.40
N PHE A 225 -4.03 -25.76 -28.28
CA PHE A 225 -3.54 -26.57 -29.38
C PHE A 225 -4.68 -27.36 -30.03
N VAL A 226 -4.86 -27.17 -31.34
CA VAL A 226 -5.84 -27.92 -32.15
C VAL A 226 -5.08 -28.83 -33.13
N PRO A 227 -4.84 -30.10 -32.76
CA PRO A 227 -3.92 -30.97 -33.50
C PRO A 227 -4.44 -31.33 -34.90
N PRO A 228 -3.55 -31.48 -35.90
CA PRO A 228 -3.84 -32.20 -37.14
C PRO A 228 -4.33 -33.64 -36.88
N VAL A 229 -5.04 -34.24 -37.84
CA VAL A 229 -5.64 -35.59 -37.68
C VAL A 229 -4.59 -36.66 -37.34
N ASP A 230 -3.42 -36.59 -37.95
CA ASP A 230 -2.31 -37.54 -37.74
C ASP A 230 -1.20 -36.95 -36.88
N CYS A 231 -1.54 -36.04 -35.96
CA CYS A 231 -0.53 -35.46 -35.07
C CYS A 231 -0.03 -36.53 -34.09
N PRO A 232 1.29 -36.74 -33.99
CA PRO A 232 1.86 -37.69 -33.02
C PRO A 232 1.77 -37.19 -31.56
N VAL A 233 1.35 -35.94 -31.33
CA VAL A 233 1.10 -35.35 -30.01
C VAL A 233 -0.41 -35.39 -29.74
N GLU A 234 -0.81 -36.11 -28.69
CA GLU A 234 -2.21 -36.32 -28.29
C GLU A 234 -2.68 -35.30 -27.25
N ASP A 235 -1.81 -34.93 -26.30
CA ASP A 235 -2.12 -34.00 -25.22
C ASP A 235 -0.85 -33.31 -24.71
N VAL A 236 -0.94 -32.07 -24.25
CA VAL A 236 0.19 -31.30 -23.69
C VAL A 236 -0.32 -30.43 -22.56
N TYR A 237 0.28 -30.59 -21.37
CA TYR A 237 -0.07 -29.75 -20.24
C TYR A 237 1.05 -29.51 -19.25
N LEU A 238 0.92 -28.43 -18.48
CA LEU A 238 1.78 -28.08 -17.37
C LEU A 238 1.06 -28.40 -16.05
N ASP A 239 1.81 -28.73 -15.00
CA ASP A 239 1.25 -28.80 -13.64
C ASP A 239 0.76 -27.43 -13.15
N ARG A 240 1.41 -26.35 -13.61
CA ARG A 240 1.04 -24.95 -13.38
C ARG A 240 1.33 -24.13 -14.63
N TYR A 241 0.34 -23.37 -15.08
CA TYR A 241 0.43 -22.51 -16.25
C TYR A 241 0.82 -21.08 -15.92
N VAL A 242 0.53 -20.63 -14.69
CA VAL A 242 0.98 -19.34 -14.17
C VAL A 242 1.87 -19.56 -12.95
N VAL A 243 3.02 -18.89 -12.93
CA VAL A 243 3.98 -18.95 -11.81
C VAL A 243 4.39 -17.55 -11.39
N THR A 244 4.54 -17.35 -10.08
CA THR A 244 5.10 -16.11 -9.55
C THR A 244 6.63 -16.12 -9.67
N ALA A 245 7.21 -15.08 -10.27
CA ALA A 245 8.64 -14.89 -10.38
C ALA A 245 9.32 -15.02 -9.00
N GLY A 246 10.42 -15.77 -8.93
CA GLY A 246 11.10 -16.07 -7.67
C GLY A 246 10.43 -17.13 -6.80
N SER A 247 9.20 -17.55 -7.10
CA SER A 247 8.48 -18.64 -6.43
C SER A 247 8.49 -19.91 -7.29
N GLY A 248 9.03 -21.00 -6.75
CA GLY A 248 9.09 -22.29 -7.44
C GLY A 248 10.16 -22.35 -8.53
N ALA A 249 11.17 -23.19 -8.31
CA ALA A 249 12.31 -23.28 -9.23
C ALA A 249 11.98 -23.92 -10.58
N ALA A 250 10.88 -24.67 -10.67
CA ALA A 250 10.49 -25.40 -11.86
C ALA A 250 8.98 -25.68 -11.95
N VAL A 251 8.52 -25.91 -13.17
CA VAL A 251 7.22 -26.51 -13.51
C VAL A 251 7.44 -27.84 -14.21
N ARG A 252 6.43 -28.71 -14.21
CA ARG A 252 6.49 -29.99 -14.88
C ARG A 252 5.63 -29.96 -16.14
N LEU A 253 6.28 -30.22 -17.27
CA LEU A 253 5.62 -30.48 -18.54
C LEU A 253 5.24 -31.95 -18.63
N TYR A 254 4.03 -32.20 -19.10
CA TYR A 254 3.53 -33.50 -19.50
C TYR A 254 3.12 -33.47 -20.96
N VAL A 255 3.51 -34.51 -21.70
CA VAL A 255 3.14 -34.70 -23.09
C VAL A 255 2.63 -36.12 -23.25
N ARG A 256 1.45 -36.26 -23.84
CA ARG A 256 0.94 -37.53 -24.36
C ARG A 256 1.18 -37.56 -25.87
N ALA A 257 1.72 -38.66 -26.37
CA ALA A 257 2.25 -38.80 -27.72
C ALA A 257 2.40 -40.28 -28.12
N VAL A 258 2.71 -40.57 -29.38
CA VAL A 258 2.87 -41.97 -29.87
C VAL A 258 4.27 -42.54 -29.65
N GLU A 259 5.27 -41.67 -29.50
CA GLU A 259 6.67 -42.01 -29.24
C GLU A 259 7.32 -40.93 -28.37
N GLN A 260 8.55 -41.15 -27.93
CA GLN A 260 9.23 -40.25 -26.99
C GLN A 260 9.35 -38.82 -27.56
N PRO A 261 8.77 -37.80 -26.89
CA PRO A 261 8.88 -36.40 -27.28
C PRO A 261 10.18 -35.76 -26.77
N ASP A 262 10.65 -34.78 -27.54
CA ASP A 262 11.55 -33.72 -27.08
C ASP A 262 10.74 -32.42 -26.90
N ALA A 263 11.19 -31.52 -26.04
CA ALA A 263 10.62 -30.18 -25.91
C ALA A 263 11.69 -29.10 -25.99
N ARG A 264 11.29 -27.92 -26.46
CA ARG A 264 12.12 -26.71 -26.43
C ARG A 264 11.41 -25.64 -25.61
N PHE A 265 12.11 -25.10 -24.61
CA PHE A 265 11.58 -24.11 -23.70
C PHE A 265 12.68 -23.11 -23.32
N ASN A 266 12.38 -21.82 -23.41
CA ASN A 266 13.31 -20.72 -23.13
C ASN A 266 14.71 -20.92 -23.76
N GLY A 267 14.72 -21.26 -25.06
CA GLY A 267 15.95 -21.50 -25.84
C GLY A 267 16.70 -22.80 -25.53
N LYS A 268 16.23 -23.64 -24.61
CA LYS A 268 16.86 -24.91 -24.21
C LYS A 268 16.04 -26.11 -24.68
N ASN A 269 16.73 -27.21 -24.97
CA ASN A 269 16.11 -28.49 -25.35
C ASN A 269 16.03 -29.42 -24.14
N PHE A 270 14.92 -30.15 -24.02
CA PHE A 270 14.62 -31.08 -22.95
C PHE A 270 14.19 -32.41 -23.56
N LYS A 271 14.83 -33.50 -23.12
CA LYS A 271 14.35 -34.85 -23.44
C LYS A 271 13.33 -35.27 -22.40
N LEU A 272 12.13 -35.66 -22.81
CA LEU A 272 11.11 -36.10 -21.86
C LEU A 272 11.32 -37.57 -21.48
N VAL A 273 11.01 -37.90 -20.23
CA VAL A 273 11.15 -39.24 -19.67
C VAL A 273 9.75 -39.83 -19.48
N ALA A 274 9.60 -41.13 -19.75
CA ALA A 274 8.33 -41.82 -19.55
C ALA A 274 7.87 -41.71 -18.09
N VAL A 275 6.57 -41.52 -17.89
CA VAL A 275 5.95 -41.46 -16.56
C VAL A 275 5.55 -42.87 -16.15
N ASP A 276 6.06 -43.32 -15.01
CA ASP A 276 5.83 -44.68 -14.52
C ASP A 276 4.33 -44.98 -14.36
N GLY A 277 3.90 -46.11 -14.91
CA GLY A 277 2.51 -46.56 -14.85
C GLY A 277 1.54 -45.80 -15.77
N GLN A 278 2.01 -44.84 -16.57
CA GLN A 278 1.20 -44.06 -17.50
C GLN A 278 1.67 -44.29 -18.94
N PRO A 279 1.04 -45.21 -19.70
CA PRO A 279 1.44 -45.48 -21.07
C PRO A 279 1.29 -44.22 -21.91
N ASN A 280 2.25 -44.02 -22.81
CA ASN A 280 2.31 -42.87 -23.72
C ASN A 280 2.28 -41.51 -23.01
N LEU A 281 2.71 -41.43 -21.76
CA LEU A 281 2.87 -40.16 -21.05
C LEU A 281 4.35 -39.94 -20.75
N TRP A 282 4.86 -38.78 -21.12
CA TRP A 282 6.22 -38.37 -20.83
C TRP A 282 6.21 -37.06 -20.07
N SER A 283 7.26 -36.81 -19.28
CA SER A 283 7.41 -35.56 -18.55
C SER A 283 8.84 -35.02 -18.59
N ALA A 284 8.95 -33.71 -18.45
CA ALA A 284 10.21 -33.01 -18.21
C ALA A 284 10.01 -31.92 -17.14
N VAL A 285 11.06 -31.66 -16.39
CA VAL A 285 11.11 -30.54 -15.45
C VAL A 285 11.66 -29.32 -16.19
N LEU A 286 10.88 -28.26 -16.28
CA LEU A 286 11.25 -27.00 -16.90
C LEU A 286 11.58 -25.98 -15.81
N ASN A 287 12.82 -25.48 -15.79
CA ASN A 287 13.22 -24.46 -14.83
C ASN A 287 12.54 -23.13 -15.16
N VAL A 288 11.88 -22.52 -14.17
CA VAL A 288 11.18 -21.25 -14.36
C VAL A 288 12.22 -20.15 -14.68
N PRO A 289 12.09 -19.43 -15.81
CA PRO A 289 13.01 -18.36 -16.15
C PRO A 289 12.93 -17.20 -15.14
N ALA A 290 14.07 -16.55 -14.89
CA ALA A 290 14.06 -15.25 -14.21
C ALA A 290 13.41 -14.20 -15.11
N VAL A 291 12.51 -13.38 -14.56
CA VAL A 291 11.80 -12.33 -15.31
C VAL A 291 11.91 -10.99 -14.60
N ASP A 292 12.26 -9.97 -15.38
CA ASP A 292 12.33 -8.60 -14.90
C ASP A 292 11.03 -7.82 -15.19
N ASN A 293 10.26 -8.23 -16.19
CA ASN A 293 8.98 -7.63 -16.55
C ASN A 293 7.89 -7.97 -15.51
N LEU A 294 6.75 -7.26 -15.54
CA LEU A 294 5.58 -7.59 -14.73
C LEU A 294 5.09 -9.01 -14.99
N TRP A 295 5.10 -9.41 -16.26
CA TRP A 295 4.81 -10.76 -16.70
C TRP A 295 5.52 -11.04 -18.03
N VAL A 296 5.76 -12.33 -18.31
CA VAL A 296 6.33 -12.83 -19.57
C VAL A 296 5.73 -14.19 -19.88
N SER A 297 5.29 -14.38 -21.12
CA SER A 297 4.84 -15.67 -21.62
C SER A 297 5.99 -16.44 -22.28
N PHE A 298 6.19 -17.68 -21.85
CA PHE A 298 7.19 -18.60 -22.39
C PHE A 298 6.50 -19.76 -23.10
N PRO A 299 6.50 -19.77 -24.45
CA PRO A 299 5.97 -20.89 -25.21
C PRO A 299 6.84 -22.14 -25.03
N VAL A 300 6.19 -23.30 -25.05
CA VAL A 300 6.80 -24.62 -25.05
C VAL A 300 6.56 -25.25 -26.40
N ASP A 301 7.63 -25.53 -27.14
CA ASP A 301 7.54 -26.30 -28.38
C ASP A 301 7.75 -27.78 -28.05
N VAL A 302 7.01 -28.66 -28.73
CA VAL A 302 7.09 -30.13 -28.56
C VAL A 302 7.38 -30.77 -29.91
N SER A 303 8.39 -31.64 -29.96
CA SER A 303 8.80 -32.37 -31.16
C SER A 303 8.65 -33.87 -30.94
N VAL A 304 8.00 -34.53 -31.89
CA VAL A 304 7.85 -35.99 -31.93
C VAL A 304 8.20 -36.46 -33.34
N GLY A 305 9.29 -37.22 -33.47
CA GLY A 305 9.83 -37.64 -34.75
C GLY A 305 10.21 -36.44 -35.63
N LYS A 306 9.49 -36.26 -36.75
CA LYS A 306 9.67 -35.13 -37.69
C LYS A 306 8.66 -33.99 -37.49
N THR A 307 7.71 -34.16 -36.57
CA THR A 307 6.64 -33.20 -36.33
C THR A 307 7.02 -32.32 -35.15
N THR A 308 6.98 -31.01 -35.33
CA THR A 308 7.15 -30.03 -34.26
C THR A 308 5.87 -29.23 -34.13
N VAL A 309 5.31 -29.22 -32.91
CA VAL A 309 4.23 -28.34 -32.49
C VAL A 309 4.84 -27.14 -31.78
N THR A 310 4.65 -25.94 -32.31
CA THR A 310 5.13 -24.69 -31.69
C THR A 310 4.08 -24.10 -30.75
N ASP A 311 4.49 -23.53 -29.62
CA ASP A 311 3.56 -22.96 -28.61
C ASP A 311 2.47 -23.99 -28.18
N ALA A 312 2.88 -25.25 -28.02
CA ALA A 312 2.00 -26.36 -27.65
C ALA A 312 1.40 -26.19 -26.25
N ALA A 313 2.14 -25.49 -25.38
CA ALA A 313 1.68 -24.95 -24.11
C ALA A 313 2.42 -23.64 -23.84
N THR A 314 1.87 -22.79 -22.98
CA THR A 314 2.48 -21.51 -22.62
C THR A 314 2.59 -21.42 -21.10
N LEU A 315 3.78 -21.13 -20.58
CA LEU A 315 3.99 -20.78 -19.18
C LEU A 315 3.99 -19.26 -19.05
N LEU A 316 3.04 -18.71 -18.30
CA LEU A 316 3.04 -17.30 -17.91
C LEU A 316 3.80 -17.15 -16.59
N VAL A 317 4.88 -16.38 -16.59
CA VAL A 317 5.59 -16.00 -15.36
C VAL A 317 5.25 -14.56 -15.05
N ARG A 318 4.65 -14.31 -13.88
CA ARG A 318 4.19 -12.97 -13.44
C ARG A 318 4.84 -12.59 -12.12
N ARG A 319 4.89 -11.32 -11.76
CA ARG A 319 5.35 -10.88 -10.44
C ARG A 319 4.24 -10.97 -9.38
N SER A 320 4.61 -11.07 -8.10
CA SER A 320 3.70 -11.36 -6.97
C SER A 320 2.53 -10.39 -6.79
N THR A 321 2.70 -9.15 -7.21
CA THR A 321 1.69 -8.06 -7.22
C THR A 321 1.11 -7.70 -8.60
N TYR A 322 1.28 -8.55 -9.61
CA TYR A 322 0.63 -8.31 -10.90
C TYR A 322 -0.90 -8.53 -10.77
N PRO A 323 -1.78 -7.66 -11.31
CA PRO A 323 -3.22 -7.74 -11.06
C PRO A 323 -3.94 -9.01 -11.51
N ILE A 324 -3.38 -9.78 -12.45
CA ILE A 324 -3.93 -11.09 -12.86
C ILE A 324 -3.08 -12.19 -12.23
N ALA A 325 -3.68 -12.97 -11.33
CA ALA A 325 -3.01 -14.00 -10.55
C ALA A 325 -2.85 -15.32 -11.30
N ASP A 326 -3.89 -15.74 -12.04
CA ASP A 326 -3.92 -17.01 -12.76
C ASP A 326 -4.83 -16.95 -14.00
N VAL A 327 -4.50 -17.75 -15.01
CA VAL A 327 -5.28 -17.96 -16.24
C VAL A 327 -5.26 -19.44 -16.56
N ALA A 328 -6.43 -20.07 -16.53
CA ALA A 328 -6.56 -21.51 -16.71
C ALA A 328 -7.62 -21.87 -17.75
N LEU A 329 -7.35 -22.96 -18.47
CA LEU A 329 -8.27 -23.58 -19.42
C LEU A 329 -8.64 -24.96 -18.89
N ALA A 330 -9.91 -25.34 -19.03
CA ALA A 330 -10.34 -26.70 -18.69
C ALA A 330 -9.65 -27.75 -19.57
N ARG A 331 -9.23 -27.36 -20.78
CA ARG A 331 -8.45 -28.16 -21.72
C ARG A 331 -7.52 -27.26 -22.54
N TYR A 332 -6.29 -27.72 -22.73
CA TYR A 332 -5.28 -27.01 -23.53
C TYR A 332 -5.08 -27.65 -24.90
N VAL A 333 -5.46 -28.93 -25.06
CA VAL A 333 -5.59 -29.59 -26.35
C VAL A 333 -7.06 -29.88 -26.62
N ALA A 334 -7.55 -29.44 -27.78
CA ALA A 334 -8.96 -29.46 -28.10
C ALA A 334 -9.23 -29.86 -29.55
N GLY A 335 -10.41 -30.42 -29.81
CA GLY A 335 -10.92 -30.64 -31.14
C GLY A 335 -11.30 -29.33 -31.84
N PRO A 336 -11.36 -29.32 -33.19
CA PRO A 336 -11.83 -28.16 -33.94
C PRO A 336 -13.24 -27.75 -33.50
N GLY A 337 -13.41 -26.48 -33.10
CA GLY A 337 -14.71 -25.97 -32.65
C GLY A 337 -15.19 -26.49 -31.29
N GLU A 338 -14.34 -27.18 -30.52
CA GLU A 338 -14.68 -27.64 -29.18
C GLU A 338 -14.86 -26.43 -28.23
N ALA A 339 -15.86 -26.52 -27.36
CA ALA A 339 -16.09 -25.52 -26.33
C ALA A 339 -15.14 -25.76 -25.14
N ILE A 340 -14.43 -24.72 -24.70
CA ILE A 340 -13.45 -24.78 -23.62
C ILE A 340 -13.84 -23.76 -22.56
N THR A 341 -13.94 -24.21 -21.31
CA THR A 341 -14.09 -23.29 -20.17
C THR A 341 -12.76 -22.60 -19.89
N VAL A 342 -12.80 -21.28 -19.76
CA VAL A 342 -11.67 -20.44 -19.34
C VAL A 342 -11.98 -19.82 -17.99
N SER A 343 -10.97 -19.74 -17.14
CA SER A 343 -11.02 -19.03 -15.86
C SER A 343 -9.86 -18.05 -15.74
N VAL A 344 -10.15 -16.84 -15.28
CA VAL A 344 -9.17 -15.80 -14.96
C VAL A 344 -9.35 -15.43 -13.49
N GLN A 345 -8.27 -15.52 -12.72
CA GLN A 345 -8.26 -15.13 -11.31
C GLN A 345 -7.52 -13.79 -11.18
N LEU A 346 -8.18 -12.79 -10.60
CA LEU A 346 -7.55 -11.53 -10.23
C LEU A 346 -6.72 -11.71 -8.94
N ASN A 347 -5.69 -10.90 -8.81
CA ASN A 347 -4.77 -10.93 -7.69
C ASN A 347 -5.27 -10.05 -6.54
N ASP A 348 -5.40 -10.67 -5.36
CA ASP A 348 -5.69 -9.97 -4.11
C ASP A 348 -4.43 -9.84 -3.25
N TYR A 349 -4.32 -8.71 -2.56
CA TYR A 349 -3.29 -8.51 -1.55
C TYR A 349 -3.74 -9.06 -0.21
N VAL A 350 -2.89 -9.87 0.40
CA VAL A 350 -3.17 -10.55 1.66
C VAL A 350 -2.15 -10.07 2.67
N TYR A 351 -2.64 -9.61 3.82
CA TYR A 351 -1.76 -9.17 4.92
C TYR A 351 -0.84 -10.32 5.38
N GLY A 352 0.42 -9.98 5.68
CA GLY A 352 1.44 -10.92 6.12
C GLY A 352 2.07 -11.77 5.00
N ASN A 353 1.48 -11.81 3.79
CA ASN A 353 2.11 -12.47 2.65
C ASN A 353 3.29 -11.63 2.13
N GLU A 354 4.38 -12.31 1.78
CA GLU A 354 5.57 -11.67 1.23
C GLU A 354 5.35 -11.30 -0.25
N TYR A 355 5.70 -10.07 -0.58
CA TYR A 355 5.63 -9.51 -1.91
C TYR A 355 7.00 -8.97 -2.32
N GLU A 356 7.28 -9.08 -3.61
CA GLU A 356 8.50 -8.56 -4.22
C GLU A 356 8.14 -7.36 -5.10
N LEU A 357 8.60 -6.20 -4.67
CA LEU A 357 8.42 -4.94 -5.37
C LEU A 357 9.60 -4.72 -6.30
N LYS A 358 9.29 -4.24 -7.50
CA LYS A 358 10.31 -3.82 -8.45
C LYS A 358 10.48 -2.31 -8.41
N VAL A 359 11.69 -1.84 -8.14
CA VAL A 359 12.03 -0.42 -8.10
C VAL A 359 12.83 -0.04 -9.35
N VAL A 360 12.16 0.10 -10.49
CA VAL A 360 12.75 0.69 -11.71
C VAL A 360 11.71 1.55 -12.41
N GLY A 361 12.15 2.52 -13.21
CA GLY A 361 11.29 3.27 -14.12
C GLY A 361 11.63 3.00 -15.59
N GLY A 362 10.56 2.96 -16.39
CA GLY A 362 10.55 3.22 -17.83
C GLY A 362 11.33 2.28 -18.77
N ALA A 363 10.66 1.23 -19.25
CA ALA A 363 10.43 0.97 -20.68
C ALA A 363 9.59 -0.31 -20.86
N GLY A 364 8.26 -0.16 -20.89
CA GLY A 364 7.30 -1.25 -21.06
C GLY A 364 6.69 -1.69 -19.73
N GLU A 365 5.56 -1.07 -19.37
CA GLU A 365 4.68 -1.47 -18.25
C GLU A 365 5.41 -1.70 -16.93
N VAL A 366 5.81 -0.58 -16.32
CA VAL A 366 6.70 -0.44 -15.15
C VAL A 366 6.31 -1.34 -13.97
N GLY A 367 7.34 -1.70 -13.19
CA GLY A 367 7.37 -2.64 -12.08
C GLY A 367 6.18 -2.62 -11.11
N ASN A 368 6.08 -3.72 -10.39
CA ASN A 368 4.89 -4.15 -9.66
C ASN A 368 4.39 -3.23 -8.55
N PHE A 369 5.15 -2.16 -8.28
CA PHE A 369 4.83 -1.12 -7.32
C PHE A 369 5.01 0.30 -7.90
N CYS A 370 4.78 0.44 -9.21
CA CYS A 370 4.99 1.64 -10.05
C CYS A 370 5.56 2.83 -9.28
N ALA A 371 6.85 3.13 -9.45
CA ALA A 371 7.43 4.34 -8.90
C ALA A 371 6.56 5.53 -9.32
N ILE A 372 6.24 6.43 -8.38
CA ILE A 372 5.36 7.57 -8.65
C ILE A 372 6.12 8.88 -8.53
N ASP A 373 5.73 9.83 -9.37
CA ASP A 373 6.16 11.22 -9.29
C ASP A 373 5.30 11.92 -8.25
N LEU A 374 5.91 12.25 -7.11
CA LEU A 374 5.29 13.05 -6.06
C LEU A 374 5.60 14.56 -6.22
N ALA A 375 6.26 14.97 -7.31
CA ALA A 375 6.52 16.39 -7.55
C ALA A 375 5.24 17.18 -7.86
N SER A 376 4.21 16.51 -8.39
CA SER A 376 2.89 17.10 -8.58
C SER A 376 1.75 16.14 -8.23
N LEU A 377 0.72 16.67 -7.56
CA LEU A 377 -0.48 15.93 -7.12
C LEU A 377 -1.76 16.68 -7.51
N ARG A 378 -2.80 15.94 -7.94
CA ARG A 378 -4.11 16.51 -8.33
C ARG A 378 -5.27 15.83 -7.60
N HIS A 379 -6.23 16.60 -7.07
CA HIS A 379 -7.40 16.11 -6.32
C HIS A 379 -8.74 16.24 -7.07
N PRO A 380 -9.74 15.38 -6.76
CA PRO A 380 -11.11 15.50 -7.28
C PRO A 380 -11.83 16.83 -7.14
N PRO A 381 -12.52 17.32 -8.21
CA PRO A 381 -12.69 16.74 -9.57
C PRO A 381 -11.63 17.19 -10.62
N ASN A 382 -10.66 18.03 -10.24
CA ASN A 382 -9.74 18.75 -11.14
C ASN A 382 -8.49 17.92 -11.55
N TRP A 383 -8.59 16.61 -11.67
CA TRP A 383 -7.46 15.70 -11.97
C TRP A 383 -7.72 14.84 -13.19
N LEU A 384 -8.89 15.02 -13.76
CA LEU A 384 -9.37 14.21 -14.84
C LEU A 384 -9.02 14.82 -16.22
N ASP A 385 -8.53 16.07 -16.29
CA ASP A 385 -7.84 16.61 -17.46
C ASP A 385 -6.32 16.71 -17.16
N PRO A 386 -5.43 16.11 -17.98
CA PRO A 386 -3.97 16.28 -17.84
C PRO A 386 -3.50 17.75 -17.82
N GLN A 387 -4.32 18.70 -18.28
CA GLN A 387 -4.06 20.14 -18.29
C GLN A 387 -4.48 20.86 -17.01
N ASP A 388 -5.23 20.19 -16.11
CA ASP A 388 -5.67 20.82 -14.87
C ASP A 388 -4.48 21.20 -13.98
N PRO A 389 -4.57 22.33 -13.24
CA PRO A 389 -3.49 22.75 -12.36
C PRO A 389 -3.31 21.75 -11.20
N PRO A 390 -2.07 21.41 -10.84
CA PRO A 390 -1.80 20.67 -9.61
C PRO A 390 -2.24 21.44 -8.37
N GLU A 391 -2.71 20.70 -7.35
CA GLU A 391 -2.93 21.28 -6.03
C GLU A 391 -1.59 21.52 -5.32
N TYR A 392 -0.68 20.54 -5.46
CA TYR A 392 0.68 20.64 -4.98
C TYR A 392 1.63 20.51 -6.15
N ASP A 393 2.50 21.50 -6.31
CA ASP A 393 3.57 21.53 -7.31
C ASP A 393 4.82 22.11 -6.65
N ILE A 394 5.76 21.23 -6.35
CA ILE A 394 7.04 21.62 -5.75
C ILE A 394 8.09 21.94 -6.82
N THR A 395 7.78 21.75 -8.10
CA THR A 395 8.77 21.91 -9.18
C THR A 395 9.23 23.37 -9.32
N SER A 396 8.46 24.31 -8.77
CA SER A 396 8.83 25.71 -8.66
C SER A 396 9.65 26.07 -7.41
N ASP A 397 9.84 25.13 -6.48
CA ASP A 397 10.55 25.41 -5.24
C ASP A 397 12.06 25.59 -5.51
N PRO A 398 12.71 26.62 -4.91
CA PRO A 398 14.13 26.89 -5.14
C PRO A 398 15.10 25.75 -4.77
N GLY A 399 14.64 24.77 -3.97
CA GLY A 399 15.42 23.61 -3.53
C GLY A 399 15.03 22.29 -4.21
N TYR A 400 14.20 22.34 -5.27
CA TYR A 400 13.77 21.14 -5.97
C TYR A 400 14.89 20.51 -6.79
N GLU A 401 15.21 19.24 -6.50
CA GLU A 401 16.15 18.42 -7.27
C GLU A 401 15.41 17.21 -7.87
N PRO A 402 15.14 17.17 -9.19
CA PRO A 402 14.48 16.02 -9.81
C PRO A 402 15.41 14.80 -9.89
N PRO A 403 14.87 13.57 -9.74
CA PRO A 403 13.47 13.28 -9.47
C PRO A 403 13.14 13.42 -7.98
N ALA A 404 11.96 13.98 -7.67
CA ALA A 404 11.42 14.08 -6.30
C ALA A 404 11.43 12.73 -5.55
N TYR A 405 11.37 11.65 -6.34
CA TYR A 405 11.45 10.26 -5.91
C TYR A 405 12.52 10.00 -4.85
N TYR A 406 13.78 10.41 -5.05
CA TYR A 406 14.82 10.05 -4.08
C TYR A 406 14.66 10.80 -2.75
N HIS A 407 14.26 12.06 -2.82
CA HIS A 407 14.04 12.89 -1.64
C HIS A 407 12.89 12.35 -0.79
N TYR A 408 11.73 12.07 -1.39
CA TYR A 408 10.57 11.54 -0.64
C TYR A 408 10.62 10.03 -0.37
N LEU A 409 11.61 9.34 -0.91
CA LEU A 409 11.95 8.01 -0.44
C LEU A 409 12.71 8.10 0.89
N ALA A 410 13.68 9.02 1.00
CA ALA A 410 14.45 9.25 2.22
C ALA A 410 13.61 9.93 3.31
N ASP A 411 12.89 10.99 2.94
CA ASP A 411 12.16 11.87 3.83
C ASP A 411 10.64 11.68 3.73
N GLU A 412 9.89 12.23 4.68
CA GLU A 412 8.43 12.16 4.70
C GLU A 412 7.82 13.11 3.65
N PHE A 413 6.97 12.60 2.76
CA PHE A 413 6.20 13.43 1.84
C PHE A 413 5.25 14.38 2.60
N PRO A 414 5.38 15.71 2.44
CA PRO A 414 4.73 16.67 3.35
C PRO A 414 3.24 16.86 3.12
N PHE A 415 2.73 16.51 1.93
CA PHE A 415 1.33 16.70 1.54
C PHE A 415 0.49 15.43 1.75
N ILE A 416 -0.82 15.62 1.89
CA ILE A 416 -1.78 14.52 2.04
C ILE A 416 -2.10 13.98 0.65
N VAL A 417 -1.88 12.68 0.45
CA VAL A 417 -2.42 11.96 -0.72
C VAL A 417 -3.78 11.41 -0.32
N HIS A 418 -4.83 11.79 -1.05
CA HIS A 418 -6.21 11.38 -0.84
C HIS A 418 -6.64 10.26 -1.80
N ILE A 419 -7.64 9.47 -1.39
CA ILE A 419 -8.36 8.56 -2.28
C ILE A 419 -9.05 9.39 -3.36
N GLY A 420 -8.84 9.02 -4.61
CA GLY A 420 -9.31 9.73 -5.80
C GLY A 420 -8.24 10.60 -6.46
N ASP A 421 -7.09 10.81 -5.83
CA ASP A 421 -6.03 11.63 -6.42
C ASP A 421 -5.43 11.00 -7.66
N THR A 422 -4.89 11.84 -8.53
CA THR A 422 -4.03 11.37 -9.62
C THR A 422 -2.58 11.59 -9.28
N VAL A 423 -1.82 10.50 -9.45
CA VAL A 423 -0.36 10.46 -9.42
C VAL A 423 0.15 9.93 -10.76
N TRP A 424 1.36 10.32 -11.14
CA TRP A 424 1.99 9.81 -12.36
C TRP A 424 3.04 8.79 -12.03
N THR A 425 3.22 7.81 -12.89
CA THR A 425 4.41 6.96 -12.83
C THR A 425 5.68 7.78 -13.10
N GLU A 426 6.74 7.54 -12.33
CA GLU A 426 8.05 8.14 -12.52
C GLU A 426 8.92 7.25 -13.43
N PRO A 427 9.27 7.70 -14.64
CA PRO A 427 10.09 6.94 -15.57
C PRO A 427 11.59 7.06 -15.25
N GLY A 428 12.40 6.21 -15.86
CA GLY A 428 13.87 6.24 -15.76
C GLY A 428 14.46 5.19 -14.82
N THR A 429 15.76 4.92 -14.91
CA THR A 429 16.38 3.88 -14.06
C THR A 429 16.47 4.36 -12.61
N LEU A 430 15.42 4.07 -11.85
CA LEU A 430 15.29 4.38 -10.42
C LEU A 430 15.92 3.32 -9.51
N SER A 431 16.42 2.22 -10.07
CA SER A 431 17.25 1.29 -9.32
C SER A 431 18.70 1.75 -9.25
N GLY A 432 19.37 1.36 -8.17
CA GLY A 432 20.80 1.58 -7.99
C GLY A 432 21.15 2.46 -6.79
N PRO A 433 22.37 3.02 -6.75
CA PRO A 433 22.97 3.57 -5.53
C PRO A 433 22.18 4.71 -4.88
N SER A 434 21.42 5.49 -5.66
CA SER A 434 20.61 6.59 -5.12
C SER A 434 19.40 6.09 -4.32
N THR A 435 18.75 5.02 -4.78
CA THR A 435 17.66 4.36 -4.05
C THR A 435 18.19 3.63 -2.82
N ASP A 436 19.33 2.94 -2.94
CA ASP A 436 19.99 2.31 -1.80
C ASP A 436 20.28 3.37 -0.72
N LYS A 437 20.89 4.49 -1.11
CA LYS A 437 21.19 5.60 -0.18
C LYS A 437 19.92 6.18 0.46
N ALA A 438 18.86 6.41 -0.32
CA ALA A 438 17.62 6.97 0.22
C ALA A 438 16.96 6.03 1.25
N LEU A 439 17.03 4.71 1.03
CA LEU A 439 16.54 3.72 1.99
C LEU A 439 17.43 3.61 3.23
N ASP A 440 18.75 3.70 3.07
CA ASP A 440 19.68 3.77 4.21
C ASP A 440 19.39 4.98 5.09
N ASP A 441 19.17 6.16 4.48
CA ASP A 441 18.81 7.38 5.17
C ASP A 441 17.44 7.24 5.87
N ARG A 442 16.43 6.70 5.19
CA ARG A 442 15.08 6.50 5.73
C ARG A 442 15.07 5.57 6.94
N PHE A 443 15.70 4.39 6.80
CA PHE A 443 15.63 3.38 7.83
C PHE A 443 16.63 3.64 8.97
N ALA A 444 17.65 4.47 8.73
CA ALA A 444 18.61 4.93 9.73
C ALA A 444 19.22 3.77 10.57
N GLY A 445 19.45 2.61 9.94
CA GLY A 445 20.00 1.42 10.58
C GLY A 445 18.99 0.53 11.33
N ASP A 446 17.69 0.77 11.21
CA ASP A 446 16.67 -0.22 11.61
C ASP A 446 16.88 -1.47 10.77
N VAL A 447 17.14 -2.62 11.41
CA VAL A 447 17.40 -3.92 10.75
C VAL A 447 16.43 -5.01 11.18
N LEU A 448 15.32 -4.65 11.84
CA LEU A 448 14.34 -5.63 12.27
C LEU A 448 13.72 -6.32 11.05
N THR A 449 13.74 -7.65 11.03
CA THR A 449 12.92 -8.41 10.08
C THR A 449 11.46 -8.37 10.52
N PHE A 450 10.54 -8.63 9.59
CA PHE A 450 9.12 -8.68 9.91
C PHE A 450 8.82 -9.64 11.08
N ALA A 451 9.41 -10.84 11.05
CA ALA A 451 9.23 -11.84 12.10
C ALA A 451 9.75 -11.38 13.48
N GLN A 452 10.87 -10.64 13.52
CA GLN A 452 11.40 -10.08 14.76
C GLN A 452 10.52 -8.94 15.27
N TRP A 453 10.07 -8.07 14.36
CA TRP A 453 9.18 -6.96 14.68
C TRP A 453 7.86 -7.45 15.28
N GLU A 454 7.25 -8.48 14.70
CA GLU A 454 6.05 -9.12 15.27
C GLU A 454 6.31 -9.78 16.62
N ALA A 455 7.42 -10.51 16.77
CA ALA A 455 7.77 -11.19 18.02
C ALA A 455 8.00 -10.21 19.19
N LEU A 456 8.41 -8.97 18.89
CA LEU A 456 8.58 -7.90 19.87
C LEU A 456 7.27 -7.13 20.17
N GLY A 457 6.13 -7.56 19.62
CA GLY A 457 4.86 -6.88 19.80
C GLY A 457 4.72 -5.61 18.95
N ARG A 458 5.32 -5.59 17.76
CA ARG A 458 5.21 -4.49 16.77
C ARG A 458 5.62 -3.11 17.32
N PRO A 459 6.83 -2.95 17.88
CA PRO A 459 7.31 -1.64 18.35
C PRO A 459 7.38 -0.62 17.21
N GLY A 460 7.47 0.67 17.52
CA GLY A 460 7.68 1.71 16.52
C GLY A 460 8.90 1.42 15.63
N THR A 461 8.74 1.52 14.31
CA THR A 461 9.78 1.18 13.33
C THR A 461 9.67 2.13 12.13
N SER A 462 10.82 2.45 11.52
CA SER A 462 10.89 3.20 10.25
C SER A 462 10.63 2.32 9.03
N ARG A 463 10.54 1.00 9.21
CA ARG A 463 10.33 0.01 8.14
C ARG A 463 8.88 -0.11 7.69
N VAL A 464 7.94 0.43 8.46
CA VAL A 464 6.55 0.58 8.04
C VAL A 464 6.45 1.85 7.20
N VAL A 465 6.06 1.69 5.93
CA VAL A 465 5.82 2.78 5.00
C VAL A 465 4.38 2.74 4.51
N TYR A 466 3.91 3.87 3.98
CA TYR A 466 2.59 3.94 3.36
C TYR A 466 2.74 4.09 1.86
N VAL A 467 1.97 3.28 1.12
CA VAL A 467 1.95 3.26 -0.34
C VAL A 467 0.52 3.45 -0.83
N PRO A 468 0.28 4.32 -1.83
CA PRO A 468 -1.00 4.35 -2.52
C PRO A 468 -1.25 3.07 -3.32
N VAL A 469 -2.46 2.54 -3.19
CA VAL A 469 -3.01 1.51 -4.07
C VAL A 469 -3.69 2.24 -5.23
N VAL A 470 -3.38 1.86 -6.47
CA VAL A 470 -3.69 2.65 -7.65
C VAL A 470 -4.27 1.83 -8.80
N GLU A 471 -5.04 2.50 -9.66
CA GLU A 471 -5.53 1.97 -10.93
C GLU A 471 -5.09 2.85 -12.10
N LYS A 472 -4.79 2.24 -13.26
CA LYS A 472 -4.48 2.99 -14.48
C LYS A 472 -5.68 3.84 -14.91
N MET A 473 -5.44 5.10 -15.22
CA MET A 473 -6.46 5.96 -15.86
C MET A 473 -6.37 5.94 -17.38
N GLN A 474 -5.16 5.75 -17.90
CA GLN A 474 -4.88 5.64 -19.34
C GLN A 474 -3.72 4.68 -19.54
N ILE A 475 -3.58 4.18 -20.78
CA ILE A 475 -2.38 3.47 -21.22
C ILE A 475 -1.58 4.44 -22.07
N THR A 476 -0.52 5.00 -21.50
CA THR A 476 0.41 5.89 -22.20
C THR A 476 1.84 5.42 -22.03
N THR A 477 2.71 5.75 -22.98
CA THR A 477 4.15 5.48 -22.87
C THR A 477 4.82 6.57 -22.04
N GLY A 478 5.72 6.21 -21.13
CA GLY A 478 6.45 7.16 -20.29
C GLY A 478 5.74 7.38 -18.96
N ARG A 479 5.12 8.54 -18.79
CA ARG A 479 4.38 8.94 -17.56
C ARG A 479 2.91 8.56 -17.66
N THR A 480 2.57 7.38 -17.17
CA THR A 480 1.20 6.88 -17.07
C THR A 480 0.46 7.51 -15.87
N PRO A 481 -0.73 8.10 -16.06
CA PRO A 481 -1.55 8.60 -14.96
C PRO A 481 -2.26 7.43 -14.24
N MET A 482 -2.21 7.48 -12.91
CA MET A 482 -2.75 6.49 -12.01
C MET A 482 -3.66 7.17 -10.99
N ARG A 483 -4.83 6.60 -10.76
CA ARG A 483 -5.77 7.07 -9.73
C ARG A 483 -5.51 6.31 -8.44
N VAL A 484 -5.38 7.02 -7.33
CA VAL A 484 -5.36 6.44 -5.98
C VAL A 484 -6.75 5.94 -5.64
N VAL A 485 -6.87 4.65 -5.34
CA VAL A 485 -8.14 4.00 -4.96
C VAL A 485 -8.13 3.53 -3.52
N SER A 486 -6.95 3.31 -2.93
CA SER A 486 -6.80 2.98 -1.52
C SER A 486 -5.39 3.35 -1.05
N LEU A 487 -5.13 3.20 0.23
CA LEU A 487 -3.84 3.45 0.87
C LEU A 487 -3.48 2.22 1.70
N ALA A 488 -2.25 1.76 1.65
CA ALA A 488 -1.83 0.55 2.34
C ALA A 488 -0.55 0.79 3.15
N ALA A 489 -0.47 0.15 4.32
CA ALA A 489 0.76 0.05 5.07
C ALA A 489 1.56 -1.17 4.59
N PHE A 490 2.86 -0.97 4.40
CA PHE A 490 3.79 -1.98 3.91
C PHE A 490 5.03 -2.02 4.80
N PHE A 491 5.35 -3.20 5.33
CA PHE A 491 6.58 -3.43 6.06
C PHE A 491 7.68 -3.84 5.08
N ILE A 492 8.81 -3.13 5.08
CA ILE A 492 9.95 -3.41 4.20
C ILE A 492 10.98 -4.24 4.94
N GLU A 493 11.35 -5.39 4.36
CA GLU A 493 12.36 -6.27 4.91
C GLU A 493 13.78 -5.70 4.77
N PRO A 494 14.68 -5.95 5.74
CA PRO A 494 16.05 -5.45 5.73
C PRO A 494 16.93 -6.09 4.65
N ASP A 495 16.53 -7.23 4.11
CA ASP A 495 17.22 -7.94 3.02
C ASP A 495 16.81 -7.46 1.62
N SER A 496 15.95 -6.44 1.54
CA SER A 496 15.69 -5.70 0.31
C SER A 496 17.01 -5.30 -0.34
N ASN A 497 17.13 -5.54 -1.65
CA ASN A 497 18.30 -5.26 -2.46
C ASN A 497 17.91 -4.37 -3.65
N PRO A 498 17.82 -3.05 -3.44
CA PRO A 498 17.41 -2.10 -4.47
C PRO A 498 18.43 -2.01 -5.62
N ALA A 499 19.71 -2.31 -5.39
CA ALA A 499 20.71 -2.51 -6.43
C ALA A 499 20.39 -3.67 -7.42
N LYS A 500 19.47 -4.57 -7.07
CA LYS A 500 18.90 -5.60 -7.95
C LYS A 500 17.41 -5.39 -8.22
N ASP A 501 16.95 -4.15 -8.11
CA ASP A 501 15.56 -3.74 -8.29
C ASP A 501 14.58 -4.39 -7.30
N LYS A 502 15.05 -5.02 -6.22
CA LYS A 502 14.24 -5.92 -5.40
C LYS A 502 13.98 -5.32 -4.02
N ILE A 503 12.76 -4.86 -3.77
CA ILE A 503 12.28 -4.58 -2.41
C ILE A 503 11.40 -5.75 -1.98
N VAL A 504 11.61 -6.28 -0.79
CA VAL A 504 10.80 -7.36 -0.25
C VAL A 504 10.05 -6.82 0.95
N GLY A 505 8.80 -7.23 1.11
CA GLY A 505 8.03 -6.83 2.27
C GLY A 505 6.64 -7.43 2.29
N ARG A 506 5.82 -6.92 3.21
CA ARG A 506 4.48 -7.44 3.47
C ARG A 506 3.50 -6.30 3.66
N PHE A 507 2.31 -6.44 3.10
CA PHE A 507 1.20 -5.60 3.55
C PHE A 507 0.88 -5.98 4.99
N ILE A 508 0.59 -4.96 5.80
CA ILE A 508 0.28 -5.16 7.22
C ILE A 508 -1.04 -4.48 7.55
N GLU A 509 -1.79 -5.11 8.44
CA GLU A 509 -2.88 -4.46 9.15
C GLU A 509 -2.23 -3.51 10.18
N TYR A 510 -2.27 -2.22 9.89
CA TYR A 510 -1.63 -1.20 10.70
C TYR A 510 -2.48 0.06 10.73
N VAL A 511 -2.94 0.39 11.94
CA VAL A 511 -3.73 1.58 12.20
C VAL A 511 -2.77 2.72 12.55
N SER A 512 -2.80 3.76 11.72
CA SER A 512 -2.07 5.00 11.97
C SER A 512 -3.05 6.16 12.03
N PRO A 513 -2.86 7.15 12.92
CA PRO A 513 -3.71 8.32 12.95
C PRO A 513 -3.67 9.09 11.62
N SER A 514 -4.84 9.61 11.21
CA SER A 514 -4.93 10.52 10.07
C SER A 514 -5.97 11.60 10.31
N ASP A 515 -5.69 12.78 9.77
CA ASP A 515 -6.62 13.92 9.78
C ASP A 515 -7.65 13.83 8.64
N ALA A 516 -7.35 13.07 7.58
CA ALA A 516 -8.21 12.89 6.40
C ALA A 516 -8.96 11.56 6.50
N VAL A 517 -10.20 11.62 7.02
CA VAL A 517 -11.04 10.45 7.29
C VAL A 517 -12.51 10.67 6.92
N SER A 518 -13.28 9.58 6.86
CA SER A 518 -14.73 9.56 6.66
C SER A 518 -15.39 8.65 7.70
N ASP A 519 -16.61 8.99 8.13
CA ASP A 519 -17.44 8.12 9.00
C ASP A 519 -18.18 7.04 8.17
N VAL A 520 -18.18 7.17 6.85
CA VAL A 520 -18.77 6.22 5.89
C VAL A 520 -17.64 5.62 5.03
N PRO A 521 -17.62 4.31 4.77
CA PRO A 521 -16.60 3.70 3.91
C PRO A 521 -16.60 4.36 2.52
N PRO A 522 -15.46 4.84 2.02
CA PRO A 522 -15.37 5.48 0.71
C PRO A 522 -15.61 4.51 -0.45
N ASP A 523 -15.16 3.25 -0.32
CA ASP A 523 -15.35 2.17 -1.30
C ASP A 523 -15.12 0.78 -0.69
N GLY A 524 -14.76 -0.24 -1.49
CA GLY A 524 -14.50 -1.62 -1.07
C GLY A 524 -13.08 -1.90 -0.56
N LEU A 525 -12.13 -0.97 -0.72
CA LEU A 525 -10.74 -1.09 -0.23
C LEU A 525 -10.47 -0.06 0.88
N TYR A 526 -11.36 0.02 1.86
CA TYR A 526 -11.19 0.95 2.97
C TYR A 526 -10.16 0.44 3.97
N VAL A 527 -9.43 1.37 4.57
CA VAL A 527 -8.54 1.11 5.72
C VAL A 527 -9.08 1.85 6.92
N LEU A 528 -9.13 1.16 8.07
CA LEU A 528 -9.49 1.79 9.33
C LEU A 528 -8.31 2.63 9.86
N THR A 529 -8.65 3.79 10.39
CA THR A 529 -7.74 4.73 11.02
C THR A 529 -8.39 5.29 12.27
N ILE A 530 -7.61 5.99 13.08
CA ILE A 530 -8.07 6.66 14.29
C ILE A 530 -7.84 8.16 14.16
N ARG A 531 -8.75 8.96 14.71
CA ARG A 531 -8.55 10.42 14.82
C ARG A 531 -8.93 10.93 16.20
N LEU A 532 -8.29 12.02 16.62
CA LEU A 532 -8.74 12.80 17.76
C LEU A 532 -9.97 13.63 17.37
N VAL A 533 -10.96 13.66 18.25
CA VAL A 533 -12.16 14.48 18.16
C VAL A 533 -12.34 15.27 19.45
N ALA A 534 -13.11 16.35 19.39
CA ALA A 534 -13.41 17.12 20.58
C ALA A 534 -14.15 16.22 21.60
N PRO A 535 -13.71 16.18 22.87
CA PRO A 535 -14.49 15.56 23.93
C PRO A 535 -15.79 16.36 24.13
N GLU A 536 -16.90 15.66 24.31
CA GLU A 536 -18.23 16.26 24.57
C GLU A 536 -18.50 16.50 26.06
#